data_AF-A0A6J6HPN5-F1
#
_entry.id   AF-A0A6J6HPN5-F1
#
_cell.length_a   1.000
_cell.length_b   1.000
_cell.length_c   1.000
_cell.angle_alpha   90.00
_cell.angle_beta   90.00
_cell.angle_gamma   90.00
#
_symmetry.space_group_name_H-M   'P 1'
#
loop_
_entity.id
_entity.type
_entity.pdbx_description
1 polymer ?
#
loop_
_entity_poly.entity_id
_entity_poly.type
_entity_poly.pdbx_seq_one_letter_code
_entity_poly.pdbx_strand_id
1 'polypeptide(L)'
;MYDSNFAKWNTNGNADNVYVRMTYTPFEQADLNPATAKYLEIVKSNGGSTSLLGAQATAAFLLWAEAAKSCSSNLTRDCVLSELSKVTNYSAGGLQSPTDPAANKPGDCAMVLKMTGTKYEQVLPAKTGEFACDSKYLVKLEGPVVDRGKLDANRISQAGK
;
A
#
# COMPACT_ATOMS: atom_id res chain seq x y z
N MET A 1 3.45 -2.55 10.40
CA MET A 1 4.18 -2.02 11.57
C MET A 1 5.10 -0.87 11.14
N TYR A 2 4.55 0.09 10.39
CA TYR A 2 5.19 1.37 10.08
C TYR A 2 4.24 2.43 10.63
N ASP A 3 4.59 2.96 11.80
CA ASP A 3 3.71 3.80 12.60
C ASP A 3 4.54 4.78 13.44
N SER A 4 4.10 6.03 13.47
CA SER A 4 4.85 7.09 14.15
C SER A 4 4.83 6.98 15.68
N ASN A 5 3.78 6.38 16.27
CA ASN A 5 3.72 6.17 17.71
C ASN A 5 4.66 5.03 18.12
N PHE A 6 4.75 3.96 17.33
CA PHE A 6 5.73 2.90 17.54
C PHE A 6 7.16 3.41 17.47
N ALA A 7 7.47 4.26 16.47
CA ALA A 7 8.79 4.91 16.37
C ALA A 7 9.10 5.79 17.58
N LYS A 8 8.16 6.65 17.99
CA LYS A 8 8.32 7.52 19.17
C LYS A 8 8.46 6.75 20.48
N TRP A 9 7.85 5.57 20.59
CA TRP A 9 7.97 4.71 21.77
C TRP A 9 9.36 4.09 21.92
N ASN A 10 10.10 3.89 20.82
CA ASN A 10 11.40 3.22 20.82
C ASN A 10 12.57 4.08 21.33
N THR A 11 12.37 4.91 22.36
CA THR A 11 13.43 5.77 22.91
C THR A 11 14.53 5.00 23.65
N ASN A 12 14.25 3.76 24.07
CA ASN A 12 15.20 2.89 24.76
C ASN A 12 15.88 1.85 23.84
N GLY A 13 15.59 1.87 22.54
CA GLY A 13 16.21 0.99 21.54
C GLY A 13 15.69 -0.46 21.51
N ASN A 14 14.67 -0.80 22.30
CA ASN A 14 14.12 -2.16 22.35
C ASN A 14 13.65 -2.70 20.97
N ALA A 15 13.28 -1.81 20.05
CA ALA A 15 12.84 -2.13 18.71
C ALA A 15 13.90 -1.89 17.61
N ASP A 16 15.16 -1.61 17.94
CA ASP A 16 16.22 -1.28 16.96
C ASP A 16 16.54 -2.38 15.94
N ASN A 17 15.97 -3.58 16.09
CA ASN A 17 16.10 -4.67 15.12
C ASN A 17 14.75 -5.16 14.60
N VAL A 18 13.74 -4.30 14.67
CA VAL A 18 12.49 -4.51 13.94
C VAL A 18 12.71 -4.15 12.48
N TYR A 19 12.35 -5.08 11.61
CA TYR A 19 12.33 -4.89 10.17
C TYR A 19 10.90 -4.85 9.65
N VAL A 20 10.64 -3.93 8.72
CA VAL A 20 9.32 -3.71 8.14
C VAL A 20 9.44 -3.80 6.63
N ARG A 21 8.75 -4.77 6.04
CA ARG A 21 8.55 -4.80 4.58
C ARG A 21 7.54 -3.73 4.19
N MET A 22 7.90 -2.90 3.23
CA MET A 22 7.11 -1.78 2.73
C MET A 22 6.92 -1.87 1.22
N THR A 23 5.73 -1.51 0.76
CA THR A 23 5.40 -1.31 -0.67
C THR A 23 5.00 0.15 -0.95
N TYR A 24 5.10 1.01 0.07
CA TYR A 24 4.84 2.45 0.00
C TYR A 24 6.15 3.18 0.27
N THR A 25 6.31 4.34 -0.37
CA THR A 25 7.45 5.19 -0.08
C THR A 25 7.35 5.69 1.37
N PRO A 26 8.40 5.53 2.21
CA PRO A 26 8.39 6.00 3.59
C PRO A 26 8.26 7.52 3.65
N PHE A 27 7.64 8.03 4.72
CA PHE A 27 7.37 9.46 4.86
C PHE A 27 8.66 10.26 5.09
N GLU A 28 9.69 9.61 5.64
CA GLU A 28 11.05 10.14 5.80
C GLU A 28 11.74 10.38 4.45
N GLN A 29 11.24 9.79 3.35
CA GLN A 29 11.78 9.91 1.99
C GLN A 29 10.90 10.79 1.09
N ALA A 30 10.07 11.67 1.69
CA ALA A 30 9.15 12.53 0.94
C ALA A 30 9.87 13.52 0.01
N ASP A 31 11.10 13.91 0.33
CA ASP A 31 11.97 14.73 -0.52
C ASP A 31 12.38 14.03 -1.82
N LEU A 32 12.38 12.68 -1.83
CA LEU A 32 12.68 11.87 -3.01
C LEU A 32 11.43 11.51 -3.83
N ASN A 33 10.23 11.75 -3.30
CA ASN A 33 8.97 11.28 -3.90
C ASN A 33 7.87 12.35 -3.80
N PRO A 34 7.56 13.06 -4.91
CA PRO A 34 6.56 14.12 -4.93
C PRO A 34 5.16 13.69 -4.48
N ALA A 35 4.73 12.46 -4.77
CA ALA A 35 3.42 11.95 -4.34
C ALA A 35 3.34 11.79 -2.81
N THR A 36 4.44 11.33 -2.20
CA THR A 36 4.56 11.21 -0.74
C THR A 36 4.58 12.58 -0.08
N ALA A 37 5.36 13.53 -0.62
CA ALA A 37 5.33 14.92 -0.17
C ALA A 37 3.93 15.52 -0.25
N LYS A 38 3.22 15.32 -1.37
CA LYS A 38 1.87 15.84 -1.56
C LYS A 38 0.86 15.19 -0.61
N TYR A 39 0.95 13.89 -0.38
CA TYR A 39 0.13 13.19 0.62
C TYR A 39 0.32 13.81 2.01
N LEU A 40 1.57 14.01 2.44
CA LEU A 40 1.87 14.62 3.74
C LEU A 40 1.35 16.06 3.84
N GLU A 41 1.48 16.86 2.78
CA GLU A 41 0.95 18.22 2.69
C GLU A 41 -0.57 18.25 2.87
N ILE A 42 -1.30 17.40 2.13
CA ILE A 42 -2.76 17.33 2.17
C ILE A 42 -3.24 16.89 3.56
N VAL A 43 -2.65 15.82 4.11
CA VAL A 43 -3.05 15.31 5.43
C VAL A 43 -2.80 16.35 6.52
N LYS A 44 -1.63 16.99 6.53
CA LYS A 44 -1.28 18.01 7.54
C LYS A 44 -2.15 19.26 7.43
N SER A 45 -2.40 19.76 6.22
CA SER A 45 -3.24 20.94 6.00
C SER A 45 -4.69 20.74 6.44
N ASN A 46 -5.15 19.49 6.53
CA ASN A 46 -6.49 19.12 7.00
C ASN A 46 -6.49 18.58 8.46
N GLY A 47 -5.41 18.76 9.21
CA GLY A 47 -5.32 18.33 10.62
C GLY A 47 -5.34 16.81 10.84
N GLY A 48 -5.08 16.03 9.79
CA GLY A 48 -5.05 14.57 9.86
C GLY A 48 -3.73 14.02 10.40
N SER A 49 -3.78 12.79 10.93
CA SER A 49 -2.59 12.05 11.36
C SER A 49 -1.96 11.30 10.19
N THR A 50 -0.64 11.46 10.01
CA THR A 50 0.11 10.72 8.99
C THR A 50 0.37 9.30 9.45
N SER A 51 -0.26 8.32 8.79
CA SER A 51 -0.04 6.89 9.03
C SER A 51 -0.03 6.12 7.70
N LEU A 52 0.55 4.91 7.71
CA LEU A 52 0.55 4.03 6.53
C LEU A 52 -0.87 3.72 6.04
N LEU A 53 -1.79 3.45 6.99
CA LEU A 53 -3.17 3.13 6.67
C LEU A 53 -3.86 4.32 5.98
N GLY A 54 -3.53 5.56 6.36
CA GLY A 54 -3.99 6.75 5.66
C GLY A 54 -3.47 6.83 4.21
N ALA A 55 -2.21 6.47 3.98
CA ALA A 55 -1.62 6.44 2.64
C ALA A 55 -2.25 5.35 1.77
N GLN A 56 -2.51 4.17 2.35
CA GLN A 56 -3.22 3.07 1.69
C GLN A 56 -4.67 3.42 1.35
N ALA A 57 -5.38 4.07 2.27
CA ALA A 57 -6.73 4.56 2.02
C ALA A 57 -6.75 5.62 0.92
N THR A 58 -5.77 6.53 0.92
CA THR A 58 -5.61 7.54 -0.13
C THR A 58 -5.37 6.90 -1.48
N ALA A 59 -4.45 5.93 -1.57
CA ALA A 59 -4.19 5.17 -2.80
C ALA A 59 -5.43 4.40 -3.27
N ALA A 60 -6.20 3.76 -2.38
CA ALA A 60 -7.44 3.08 -2.77
C ALA A 60 -8.51 4.06 -3.28
N PHE A 61 -8.64 5.22 -2.62
CA PHE A 61 -9.58 6.26 -3.04
C PHE A 61 -9.21 6.87 -4.40
N LEU A 62 -7.93 7.14 -4.64
CA LEU A 62 -7.44 7.65 -5.93
C LEU A 62 -7.73 6.66 -7.07
N LEU A 63 -7.52 5.36 -6.86
CA LEU A 63 -7.85 4.32 -7.84
C LEU A 63 -9.35 4.33 -8.18
N TRP A 64 -10.20 4.39 -7.16
CA TRP A 64 -11.65 4.51 -7.36
C TRP A 64 -12.03 5.81 -8.07
N ALA A 65 -11.43 6.93 -7.70
CA ALA A 65 -11.72 8.25 -8.27
C ALA A 65 -11.32 8.33 -9.76
N GLU A 66 -10.18 7.72 -10.13
CA GLU A 66 -9.75 7.59 -11.54
C GLU A 66 -10.76 6.78 -12.35
N ALA A 67 -11.20 5.61 -11.84
CA ALA A 67 -12.22 4.80 -12.49
C ALA A 67 -13.57 5.53 -12.60
N ALA A 68 -14.01 6.19 -11.53
CA ALA A 68 -15.24 6.98 -11.51
C ALA A 68 -15.18 8.16 -12.50
N LYS A 69 -14.03 8.82 -12.62
CA LYS A 69 -13.82 9.89 -13.59
C LYS A 69 -13.93 9.37 -15.03
N SER A 70 -13.38 8.20 -15.33
CA SER A 70 -13.49 7.57 -16.65
C SER A 70 -14.93 7.22 -17.04
N CYS A 71 -15.82 7.00 -16.06
CA CYS A 71 -17.24 6.77 -16.29
C CYS A 71 -18.02 8.01 -16.75
N SER A 72 -17.50 9.23 -16.54
CA SER A 72 -18.16 10.50 -16.90
C SER A 72 -19.63 10.53 -16.40
N SER A 73 -20.59 10.85 -17.28
CA SER A 73 -22.02 10.88 -16.95
C SER A 73 -22.66 9.51 -16.68
N ASN A 74 -21.99 8.40 -17.03
CA ASN A 74 -22.46 7.04 -16.79
C ASN A 74 -21.89 6.46 -15.47
N LEU A 75 -21.92 7.25 -14.39
CA LEU A 75 -21.37 6.86 -13.09
C LEU A 75 -22.28 5.82 -12.42
N THR A 76 -22.03 4.55 -12.73
CA THR A 76 -22.69 3.39 -12.14
C THR A 76 -21.65 2.47 -11.49
N ARG A 77 -22.10 1.60 -10.59
CA ARG A 77 -21.24 0.56 -10.00
C ARG A 77 -20.58 -0.30 -11.09
N ASP A 78 -21.36 -0.71 -12.09
CA ASP A 78 -20.87 -1.58 -13.17
C ASP A 78 -19.84 -0.88 -14.04
N CYS A 79 -20.04 0.41 -14.33
CA CYS A 79 -19.04 1.19 -15.04
C CYS A 79 -17.73 1.26 -14.24
N VAL A 80 -17.79 1.62 -12.95
CA VAL A 80 -16.57 1.71 -12.11
C VAL A 80 -15.85 0.37 -12.05
N LEU A 81 -16.56 -0.74 -11.85
CA LEU A 81 -15.95 -2.07 -11.85
C LEU A 81 -15.35 -2.44 -13.23
N SER A 82 -15.99 -2.05 -14.33
CA SER A 82 -15.45 -2.25 -15.67
C SER A 82 -14.17 -1.46 -15.89
N GLU A 83 -14.11 -0.18 -15.49
CA GLU A 83 -12.90 0.62 -15.60
C GLU A 83 -11.77 0.09 -14.71
N LEU A 84 -12.08 -0.30 -13.47
CA LEU A 84 -11.09 -0.91 -12.57
C LEU A 84 -10.52 -2.22 -13.15
N SER A 85 -11.33 -3.01 -13.86
CA SER A 85 -10.88 -4.26 -14.49
C SER A 85 -9.86 -4.07 -15.63
N LYS A 86 -9.64 -2.83 -16.06
CA LYS A 86 -8.65 -2.47 -17.10
C LYS A 86 -7.33 -1.98 -16.51
N VAL A 87 -7.26 -1.73 -15.20
CA VAL A 87 -6.08 -1.15 -14.55
C VAL A 87 -5.05 -2.26 -14.25
N THR A 88 -4.10 -2.47 -15.17
CA THR A 88 -3.05 -3.49 -15.04
C THR A 88 -1.74 -2.97 -14.42
N ASN A 89 -1.62 -1.65 -14.25
CA ASN A 89 -0.45 -1.02 -13.64
C ASN A 89 -0.88 0.22 -12.83
N TYR A 90 -0.72 0.17 -11.52
CA TYR A 90 -1.15 1.23 -10.61
C TYR A 90 -0.12 1.52 -9.51
N SER A 91 0.30 2.78 -9.39
CA SER A 91 1.28 3.24 -8.39
C SER A 91 0.76 4.38 -7.50
N ALA A 92 -0.50 4.79 -7.65
CA ALA A 92 -1.06 5.98 -6.98
C ALA A 92 -0.20 7.23 -7.18
N GLY A 93 0.23 7.49 -8.43
CA GLY A 93 1.12 8.61 -8.76
C GLY A 93 2.55 8.46 -8.24
N GLY A 94 2.95 7.26 -7.79
CA GLY A 94 4.26 6.97 -7.19
C GLY A 94 4.25 6.87 -5.67
N LEU A 95 3.10 7.01 -5.00
CA LEU A 95 2.98 6.85 -3.54
C LEU A 95 3.25 5.39 -3.10
N GLN A 96 2.97 4.43 -3.97
CA GLN A 96 3.28 3.01 -3.78
C GLN A 96 4.02 2.43 -4.97
N SER A 97 4.68 1.29 -4.74
CA SER A 97 5.21 0.48 -5.82
C SER A 97 4.08 -0.03 -6.74
N PRO A 98 4.35 -0.26 -8.04
CA PRO A 98 3.36 -0.74 -8.99
C PRO A 98 2.59 -2.00 -8.54
N THR A 99 1.29 -2.04 -8.79
CA THR A 99 0.41 -3.20 -8.59
C THR A 99 -0.48 -3.45 -9.81
N ASP A 100 -1.14 -4.61 -9.88
CA ASP A 100 -2.10 -4.97 -10.93
C ASP A 100 -3.51 -5.19 -10.33
N PRO A 101 -4.31 -4.10 -10.19
CA PRO A 101 -5.69 -4.19 -9.72
C PRO A 101 -6.59 -5.07 -10.60
N ALA A 102 -6.42 -5.05 -11.92
CA ALA A 102 -7.22 -5.82 -12.87
C ALA A 102 -7.12 -7.33 -12.62
N ALA A 103 -5.90 -7.83 -12.36
CA ALA A 103 -5.67 -9.22 -12.00
C ALA A 103 -5.87 -9.52 -10.51
N ASN A 104 -6.23 -8.51 -9.70
CA ASN A 104 -6.27 -8.58 -8.23
C ASN A 104 -4.94 -9.14 -7.65
N LYS A 105 -3.80 -8.67 -8.17
CA LYS A 105 -2.47 -9.10 -7.75
C LYS A 105 -1.75 -7.97 -7.01
N PRO A 106 -1.12 -8.26 -5.86
CA PRO A 106 -0.21 -7.30 -5.25
C PRO A 106 1.02 -7.10 -6.15
N GLY A 107 1.71 -5.98 -5.97
CA GLY A 107 3.00 -5.72 -6.61
C GLY A 107 4.09 -6.68 -6.13
N ASP A 108 5.06 -6.94 -7.00
CA ASP A 108 6.25 -7.75 -6.75
C ASP A 108 7.46 -6.90 -6.32
N CYS A 109 7.23 -5.62 -6.03
CA CYS A 109 8.22 -4.67 -5.57
C CYS A 109 8.06 -4.40 -4.07
N ALA A 110 9.18 -4.38 -3.34
CA ALA A 110 9.19 -4.01 -1.93
C ALA A 110 10.53 -3.38 -1.51
N MET A 111 10.52 -2.69 -0.40
CA MET A 111 11.71 -2.29 0.34
C MET A 111 11.61 -2.80 1.78
N VAL A 112 12.73 -2.81 2.49
CA VAL A 112 12.81 -3.16 3.90
C VAL A 112 13.34 -1.95 4.65
N LEU A 113 12.57 -1.53 5.66
CA LEU A 113 13.00 -0.56 6.63
C LEU A 113 13.44 -1.28 7.90
N LYS A 114 14.46 -0.74 8.56
CA LYS A 114 14.89 -1.12 9.90
C LYS A 114 14.56 0.04 10.84
N MET A 115 13.99 -0.26 12.00
CA MET A 115 13.89 0.72 13.07
C MET A 115 15.27 0.94 13.69
N THR A 116 15.72 2.18 13.87
CA THR A 116 16.96 2.52 14.57
C THR A 116 16.71 3.77 15.43
N GLY A 117 16.72 3.59 16.75
CA GLY A 117 16.16 4.57 17.67
C GLY A 117 14.71 4.88 17.31
N THR A 118 14.40 6.14 17.06
CA THR A 118 13.04 6.59 16.73
C THR A 118 12.79 6.80 15.24
N LYS A 119 13.64 6.20 14.37
CA LYS A 119 13.58 6.38 12.92
C LYS A 119 13.44 5.06 12.18
N TYR A 120 12.74 5.08 11.07
CA TYR A 120 12.76 4.01 10.08
C TYR A 120 13.78 4.33 8.99
N GLU A 121 14.77 3.46 8.83
CA GLU A 121 15.85 3.60 7.86
C GLU A 121 15.72 2.50 6.81
N GLN A 122 15.77 2.85 5.53
CA GLN A 122 15.77 1.84 4.47
C GLN A 122 17.09 1.08 4.48
N VAL A 123 17.00 -0.25 4.55
CA VAL A 123 18.16 -1.15 4.53
C VAL A 123 18.21 -2.00 3.27
N LEU A 124 17.07 -2.23 2.60
CA LEU A 124 17.02 -2.92 1.30
C LEU A 124 15.95 -2.31 0.39
N PRO A 125 16.21 -2.13 -0.92
CA PRO A 125 17.54 -2.13 -1.53
C PRO A 125 18.41 -1.02 -0.90
N ALA A 126 19.73 -1.14 -1.03
CA ALA A 126 20.69 -0.23 -0.38
C ALA A 126 20.55 1.22 -0.86
N LYS A 127 20.09 1.43 -2.10
CA LYS A 127 19.80 2.77 -2.61
C LYS A 127 18.44 3.24 -2.10
N THR A 128 18.45 4.28 -1.28
CA THR A 128 17.25 4.92 -0.71
C THR A 128 16.27 5.36 -1.80
N GLY A 129 14.97 5.14 -1.56
CA GLY A 129 13.90 5.51 -2.50
C GLY A 129 13.60 4.46 -3.58
N GLU A 130 14.48 3.47 -3.76
CA GLU A 130 14.21 2.36 -4.67
C GLU A 130 13.44 1.23 -4.01
N PHE A 131 12.65 0.52 -4.80
CA PHE A 131 12.08 -0.77 -4.46
C PHE A 131 12.85 -1.89 -5.16
N ALA A 132 13.09 -2.99 -4.47
CA ALA A 132 13.55 -4.22 -5.09
C ALA A 132 12.33 -4.94 -5.67
N CYS A 133 12.34 -5.21 -6.97
CA CYS A 133 11.26 -5.90 -7.67
C CYS A 133 11.74 -7.28 -8.13
N ASP A 134 11.02 -8.31 -7.71
CA ASP A 134 11.31 -9.68 -8.11
C ASP A 134 10.03 -10.50 -8.02
N SER A 135 9.65 -11.16 -9.12
CA SER A 135 8.44 -11.99 -9.19
C SER A 135 8.43 -13.11 -8.15
N LYS A 136 9.61 -13.54 -7.65
CA LYS A 136 9.72 -14.51 -6.55
C LYS A 136 9.13 -14.00 -5.21
N TYR A 137 8.93 -12.70 -5.06
CA TYR A 137 8.29 -12.11 -3.88
C TYR A 137 6.77 -12.36 -3.88
N LEU A 138 6.19 -12.76 -5.00
CA LEU A 138 4.80 -13.18 -5.10
C LEU A 138 4.69 -14.68 -4.84
N VAL A 139 4.15 -15.03 -3.67
CA VAL A 139 3.86 -16.41 -3.31
C VAL A 139 2.37 -16.67 -3.42
N LYS A 140 2.00 -17.70 -4.19
CA LYS A 140 0.62 -18.19 -4.22
C LYS A 140 0.39 -19.00 -2.94
N LEU A 141 -0.55 -18.54 -2.13
CA LEU A 141 -0.99 -19.28 -0.95
C LEU A 141 -1.98 -20.37 -1.39
N GLU A 142 -1.88 -21.54 -0.78
CA GLU A 142 -2.79 -22.68 -0.98
C GLU A 142 -3.16 -23.30 0.38
N GLY A 143 -4.19 -24.15 0.42
CA GLY A 143 -4.61 -24.90 1.59
C GLY A 143 -5.79 -24.30 2.38
N PRO A 144 -6.10 -24.86 3.56
CA PRO A 144 -7.38 -24.66 4.25
C PRO A 144 -7.72 -23.20 4.58
N VAL A 145 -6.72 -22.37 4.85
CA VAL A 145 -6.92 -20.93 5.12
C VAL A 145 -7.38 -20.20 3.86
N VAL A 146 -6.83 -20.54 2.71
CA VAL A 146 -7.23 -19.98 1.41
C VAL A 146 -8.61 -20.48 1.01
N ASP A 147 -8.91 -21.75 1.25
CA ASP A 147 -10.24 -22.32 1.01
C ASP A 147 -11.31 -21.63 1.86
N ARG A 148 -11.00 -21.31 3.11
CA ARG A 148 -11.87 -20.50 3.98
C ARG A 148 -12.06 -19.06 3.52
N GLY A 149 -11.11 -18.53 2.77
CA GLY A 149 -11.19 -17.21 2.16
C GLY A 149 -12.05 -17.15 0.90
N LYS A 150 -12.51 -18.30 0.36
CA LYS A 150 -13.39 -18.32 -0.82
C LYS A 150 -14.76 -17.80 -0.43
N LEU A 151 -15.15 -16.70 -1.05
CA LEU A 151 -16.44 -16.06 -0.84
C LEU A 151 -17.37 -16.39 -2.01
N ASP A 152 -18.66 -16.55 -1.71
CA ASP A 152 -19.69 -16.67 -2.74
C ASP A 152 -19.94 -15.34 -3.48
N ALA A 153 -20.90 -15.33 -4.40
CA ALA A 153 -21.31 -14.13 -5.14
C ALA A 153 -21.74 -12.96 -4.22
N ASN A 154 -22.16 -13.26 -2.99
CA ASN A 154 -22.56 -12.29 -1.98
C ASN A 154 -21.41 -11.89 -1.05
N ARG A 155 -20.17 -12.29 -1.36
CA ARG A 155 -18.97 -12.07 -0.53
C ARG A 155 -19.06 -12.74 0.86
N ILE A 156 -19.79 -13.85 0.98
CA ILE A 156 -19.92 -14.62 2.23
C ILE A 156 -19.03 -15.88 2.15
N SER A 157 -18.21 -16.13 3.18
CA SER A 157 -17.42 -17.37 3.27
C SER A 157 -18.36 -18.57 3.43
N GLN A 158 -18.14 -19.59 2.61
CA GLN A 158 -18.91 -20.84 2.68
C GLN A 158 -18.18 -21.94 3.45
N ALA A 159 -16.99 -21.66 3.99
CA ALA A 159 -16.26 -22.68 4.72
C ALA A 159 -16.89 -22.99 6.08
N GLY A 160 -17.12 -24.28 6.33
CA GLY A 160 -17.77 -24.77 7.54
C GLY A 160 -19.30 -24.83 7.48
N LYS A 161 -19.90 -24.57 6.31
CA LYS A 161 -21.26 -25.01 5.99
C LYS A 161 -21.28 -26.43 5.46
#